data_AF-A0A1B7V878-F1
#
_entry.id   AF-A0A1B7V878-F1
#
_cell.length_a   1.000
_cell.length_b   1.000
_cell.length_c   1.000
_cell.angle_alpha   90.00
_cell.angle_beta   90.00
_cell.angle_gamma   90.00
#
_symmetry.space_group_name_H-M   'P 1'
#
loop_
_entity.id
_entity.type
_entity.pdbx_description
1 polymer ?
#
loop_
_entity_poly.entity_id
_entity_poly.type
_entity_poly.pdbx_seq_one_letter_code
_entity_poly.pdbx_strand_id
1 'polypeptide(L)' 'MFEQTFKNIDDVLWKEAGCTTELDYTEQTSWLLFLKYLDDLEQEKAEKAELYLLIYAFLFSQLLCLLNL' A
#
# COMPACT_ATOMS: atom_id res chain seq x y z
N MET A 1 11.97 7.06 12.62
CA MET A 1 10.56 6.65 12.78
C MET A 1 10.14 5.58 11.76
N PHE A 2 10.61 5.66 10.50
CA PHE A 2 10.41 4.66 9.44
C PHE A 2 10.90 3.24 9.81
N GLU A 3 12.07 3.11 10.45
CA GLU A 3 12.66 1.81 10.81
C GLU A 3 11.80 1.00 11.80
N GLN A 4 11.16 1.67 12.76
CA GLN A 4 10.26 0.99 13.72
C GLN A 4 8.98 0.53 13.02
N THR A 5 8.45 1.33 12.09
CA THR A 5 7.30 0.95 11.28
C THR A 5 7.62 -0.28 10.42
N PHE A 6 8.80 -0.32 9.80
CA PHE A 6 9.25 -1.50 9.04
C PHE A 6 9.38 -2.73 9.93
N LYS A 7 10.04 -2.60 11.10
CA LYS A 7 10.15 -3.71 12.06
C LYS A 7 8.79 -4.23 12.50
N ASN A 8 7.81 -3.35 12.73
CA ASN A 8 6.46 -3.75 13.12
C ASN A 8 5.71 -4.47 12.00
N ILE A 9 5.86 -4.01 10.75
CA ILE A 9 5.28 -4.66 9.56
C ILE A 9 5.93 -6.04 9.35
N ASP A 10 7.25 -6.10 9.44
CA ASP A 10 8.06 -7.31 9.29
C ASP A 10 7.68 -8.37 10.33
N ASP A 11 7.54 -7.96 11.60
CA ASP A 11 7.12 -8.83 12.70
C ASP A 11 5.70 -9.38 12.53
N VAL A 12 4.81 -8.66 11.84
CA VAL A 12 3.43 -9.09 11.57
C VAL A 12 3.40 -10.05 10.39
N LEU A 13 4.07 -9.71 9.28
CA LEU A 13 4.15 -10.55 8.08
C LEU A 13 4.78 -11.91 8.39
N TRP A 14 5.87 -11.93 9.15
CA TRP A 14 6.54 -13.17 9.55
C TRP A 14 5.68 -14.08 10.45
N LYS A 15 4.71 -13.52 11.18
CA LYS A 15 3.81 -14.26 12.07
C LYS A 15 2.50 -14.68 11.40
N GLU A 16 2.26 -14.29 10.13
CA GLU A 16 1.07 -14.74 9.41
C GLU A 16 1.16 -16.23 9.06
N ALA A 17 0.08 -16.96 9.33
CA ALA A 17 0.00 -18.41 9.16
C ALA A 17 0.18 -18.89 7.70
N GLY A 18 0.23 -17.97 6.72
CA GLY A 18 0.48 -18.24 5.30
C GLY A 18 1.91 -17.94 4.84
N CYS A 19 2.77 -17.36 5.68
CA CYS A 19 4.13 -16.99 5.32
C CYS A 19 5.13 -18.07 5.76
N THR A 20 5.11 -19.22 5.06
CA THR A 20 5.88 -20.42 5.46
C THR A 20 7.24 -20.54 4.78
N THR A 21 7.44 -19.79 3.70
CA THR A 21 8.68 -19.77 2.91
C THR A 21 9.18 -18.34 2.67
N GLU A 22 10.46 -18.21 2.35
CA GLU A 22 11.07 -16.93 1.95
C GLU A 22 10.42 -16.34 0.70
N LEU A 23 9.88 -17.19 -0.18
CA LEU A 23 9.13 -16.78 -1.37
C LEU A 23 7.80 -16.12 -0.98
N ASP A 24 7.05 -16.73 -0.04
CA ASP A 24 5.79 -16.16 0.46
C ASP A 24 6.03 -14.79 1.10
N TYR A 25 7.10 -14.66 1.89
CA TYR A 25 7.50 -13.39 2.51
C TYR A 25 7.83 -12.31 1.47
N THR A 26 8.58 -12.70 0.43
CA THR A 26 8.95 -11.80 -0.67
C THR A 26 7.72 -11.35 -1.44
N GLU A 27 6.77 -12.25 -1.69
CA GLU A 27 5.52 -11.94 -2.38
C GLU A 27 4.64 -11.00 -1.55
N GLN A 28 4.42 -11.30 -0.26
CA GLN A 28 3.63 -10.44 0.63
C GLN A 28 4.22 -9.04 0.77
N THR A 29 5.54 -8.94 0.99
CA THR A 29 6.23 -7.66 1.11
C THR A 29 6.20 -6.89 -0.21
N SER A 30 6.28 -7.57 -1.36
CA SER A 30 6.17 -6.95 -2.69
C SER A 30 4.79 -6.34 -2.92
N TRP A 31 3.72 -7.05 -2.56
CA TRP A 31 2.35 -6.52 -2.65
C TRP A 31 2.14 -5.32 -1.75
N LEU A 32 2.62 -5.36 -0.49
CA LEU A 32 2.51 -4.23 0.43
C LEU A 32 3.21 -2.98 -0.13
N LEU A 33 4.44 -3.12 -0.64
CA LEU A 33 5.19 -2.03 -1.26
C LEU A 33 4.49 -1.49 -2.52
N PHE A 34 3.90 -2.39 -3.32
CA PHE A 34 3.15 -1.99 -4.51
C PHE A 34 1.89 -1.18 -4.16
N LEU A 35 1.11 -1.62 -3.17
CA LEU A 35 -0.06 -0.88 -2.70
C LEU A 35 0.33 0.48 -2.11
N LYS A 36 1.43 0.55 -1.33
CA LYS A 36 1.96 1.81 -0.81
C LYS A 36 2.37 2.76 -1.93
N TYR A 37 3.03 2.25 -2.97
CA TYR A 37 3.41 3.03 -4.15
C TYR A 37 2.19 3.59 -4.89
N LEU A 38 1.13 2.79 -5.07
CA LEU A 38 -0.09 3.26 -5.72
C LEU A 38 -0.81 4.34 -4.90
N ASP A 39 -0.85 4.19 -3.57
CA ASP A 39 -1.38 5.21 -2.66
C ASP A 39 -0.58 6.52 -2.75
N ASP A 40 0.76 6.46 -2.73
CA ASP A 40 1.61 7.66 -2.90
C ASP A 40 1.40 8.32 -4.27
N LEU A 41 1.33 7.53 -5.34
CA LEU A 41 1.08 8.04 -6.69
C LEU A 41 -0.30 8.71 -6.80
N GLU A 42 -1.31 8.16 -6.12
CA GLU A 42 -2.67 8.71 -6.12
C GLU A 42 -2.71 10.04 -5.34
N GLN A 43 -2.03 10.12 -4.20
CA GLN A 43 -1.89 11.36 -3.42
C GLN A 43 -1.17 12.44 -4.25
N GLU A 44 -0.07 12.12 -4.92
CA GLU A 44 0.65 13.08 -5.77
C GLU A 44 -0.24 13.63 -6.89
N LYS A 45 -1.08 12.77 -7.49
CA LYS A 45 -2.04 13.19 -8.52
C LYS A 45 -3.16 14.07 -7.96
N ALA A 46 -3.64 13.78 -6.75
CA ALA A 46 -4.64 14.58 -6.07
C ALA A 46 -4.09 15.97 -5.73
N GLU A 47 -2.88 16.05 -5.17
CA GLU A 47 -2.20 17.32 -4.89
C GLU A 47 -2.00 18.15 -6.16
N LYS A 48 -1.57 17.51 -7.26
CA LYS A 48 -1.46 18.18 -8.56
C LYS A 48 -2.81 18.71 -9.05
N ALA A 49 -3.87 17.93 -8.93
CA ALA A 49 -5.20 18.38 -9.33
C ALA A 49 -5.70 19.56 -8.51
N GLU A 50 -5.42 19.58 -7.20
CA GLU A 50 -5.72 20.70 -6.30
C GLU A 50 -5.04 21.99 -6.76
N LEU A 51 -3.76 21.92 -7.16
CA LEU A 51 -3.03 23.07 -7.71
C LEU A 51 -3.65 23.63 -9.01
N TYR A 52 -4.33 22.79 -9.79
CA TYR A 52 -5.04 23.18 -11.00
C TYR A 52 -6.54 23.46 -10.78
N LEU A 53 -7.03 23.44 -9.54
CA LEU A 53 -8.46 23.56 -9.19
C LEU A 53 -9.34 22.52 -9.92
N LEU A 54 -8.78 21.33 -10.19
CA LEU A 54 -9.48 20.21 -10.79
C LEU A 54 -9.99 19.26 -9.69
N ILE A 55 -11.17 18.68 -9.92
CA ILE A 55 -11.71 17.65 -9.04
C ILE A 55 -11.01 16.33 -9.37
N TYR A 56 -10.28 15.77 -8.40
CA TYR A 56 -9.68 14.45 -8.53
C TYR A 56 -10.53 13.38 -7.86
N ALA A 57 -10.89 12.34 -8.60
CA ALA A 57 -11.58 11.18 -8.07
C ALA A 57 -10.55 10.10 -7.73
N PHE A 58 -10.49 9.70 -6.45
CA PHE A 58 -9.65 8.60 -5.98
C PHE A 58 -10.20 7.27 -6.53
N LEU A 59 -9.46 6.67 -7.45
CA LEU A 59 -9.81 5.43 -8.13
C LEU A 59 -9.36 4.21 -7.32
N PHE A 60 -8.23 4.30 -6.63
CA PHE A 60 -7.66 3.18 -5.88
C PHE A 60 -8.43 2.90 -4.59
N SER A 61 -8.88 3.94 -3.89
CA SER A 61 -9.80 3.80 -2.76
C SER A 61 -11.14 3.14 -3.16
N GLN A 62 -11.69 3.48 -4.34
CA GLN A 62 -12.89 2.82 -4.87
C GLN A 62 -12.64 1.35 -5.22
N LEU A 63 -11.47 1.04 -5.79
CA LEU A 63 -11.12 -0.32 -6.21
C LEU A 63 -10.88 -1.25 -5.02
N LEU A 64 -10.23 -0.78 -3.95
CA LEU A 64 -10.09 -1.53 -2.69
C LEU A 64 -11.45 -1.87 -2.07
N CYS A 65 -12.35 -0.88 -2.01
CA CYS A 65 -13.70 -1.06 -1.50
C CYS A 65 -14.50 -2.11 -2.31
N LEU A 66 -14.31 -2.16 -3.64
CA LEU A 66 -14.94 -3.17 -4.51
C LEU A 66 -14.37 -4.58 -4.30
N LEU A 67 -13.10 -4.69 -3.91
CA LEU A 67 -12.44 -5.98 -3.68
C LEU A 67 -12.63 -6.52 -2.26
N ASN A 68 -13.32 -5.78 -1.37
CA ASN A 68 -13.41 -6.09 0.07
C ASN A 68 -12.04 -6.28 0.73
N LEU A 69 -11.04 -5.53 0.25
CA LEU A 69 -9.73 -5.41 0.87
C LEU A 69 -9.72 -4.26 1.88
#